data_AF-A0A8D8NSH2-F1
#
_entry.id   AF-A0A8D8NSH2-F1
#
_cell.length_a   1.000
_cell.length_b   1.000
_cell.length_c   1.000
_cell.angle_alpha   90.00
_cell.angle_beta   90.00
_cell.angle_gamma   90.00
#
_symmetry.space_group_name_H-M   'P 1'
#
loop_
_entity.id
_entity.type
_entity.pdbx_description
1 polymer ?
#
loop_
_entity_poly.entity_id
_entity_poly.type
_entity_poly.pdbx_seq_one_letter_code
_entity_poly.pdbx_strand_id
1 'polypeptide(L)'
;MFDHTLASQPIPGVTPELFYRAANIYLQKPHVVNRKLFGASTLATFRVRRSDPVDVDEFVDRLRERLSEIENGMREICDDLRLDVELLPDGLDLNGFSGEGFEGRYLVLKRLLPRNLNVFKPLEVSAIVEPELQRITFRCLQDEENNLTPKFSFAVQLVEETLSIKCKSCPTPDEKSSIWLKEVLFRRLLKWIDNLIQKTDQKGEQISLGLINDLEEYNRLYGELKTKYGTEMVRIWPESTDPRKFVYEDVAIATYLLLLWKQEREESGSDALQSFVDLGCGNGLLVYILTSEGHPGVGIDLRKRKIWDCFPGNVTLRVESIDPSGNALFPDTDWIIGNHSDELSPWIPVIAARSAFRCRYFLLPCCAFEFDGTKFQRQNSSVSQYGDFLRYAKEISAVCGFETAMD
;
A
#
# COMPACT_ATOMS: atom_id res chain seq x y z
N MET A 1 -1.38 28.59 -18.86
CA MET A 1 0.09 28.68 -18.75
C MET A 1 0.44 28.70 -17.26
N PHE A 2 1.38 27.86 -16.80
CA PHE A 2 1.84 27.82 -15.40
C PHE A 2 2.90 28.91 -15.19
N ASP A 3 2.44 30.12 -14.86
CA ASP A 3 3.20 31.36 -14.85
C ASP A 3 3.67 31.80 -13.46
N HIS A 4 3.09 31.25 -12.39
CA HIS A 4 3.51 31.53 -11.01
C HIS A 4 4.39 30.39 -10.47
N THR A 5 5.61 30.73 -10.00
CA THR A 5 6.54 29.75 -9.39
C THR A 5 6.45 29.80 -7.87
N LEU A 6 6.01 28.68 -7.26
CA LEU A 6 5.88 28.55 -5.80
C LEU A 6 7.22 28.18 -5.15
N ALA A 7 8.00 27.34 -5.81
CA ALA A 7 9.30 26.89 -5.35
C ALA A 7 10.19 26.56 -6.55
N SER A 8 11.49 26.85 -6.44
CA SER A 8 12.49 26.52 -7.46
C SER A 8 13.86 26.34 -6.82
N GLN A 9 14.62 25.34 -7.28
CA GLN A 9 15.98 25.09 -6.81
C GLN A 9 16.79 24.34 -7.89
N PRO A 10 17.99 24.81 -8.25
CA PRO A 10 18.93 24.04 -9.07
C PRO A 10 19.40 22.77 -8.34
N ILE A 11 19.53 21.67 -9.08
CA ILE A 11 20.02 20.38 -8.57
C ILE A 11 21.13 19.88 -9.52
N PRO A 12 22.40 20.19 -9.24
CA PRO A 12 23.50 19.78 -10.10
C PRO A 12 23.51 18.26 -10.35
N GLY A 13 23.54 17.86 -11.62
CA GLY A 13 23.62 16.45 -12.03
C GLY A 13 22.30 15.66 -11.96
N VAL A 14 21.16 16.33 -11.77
CA VAL A 14 19.85 15.68 -11.92
C VAL A 14 19.59 15.35 -13.39
N THR A 15 19.17 14.12 -13.65
CA THR A 15 18.72 13.67 -14.98
C THR A 15 17.20 13.60 -15.02
N PRO A 16 16.57 13.59 -16.21
CA PRO A 16 15.14 13.35 -16.35
C PRO A 16 14.70 12.04 -15.67
N GLU A 17 15.53 10.99 -15.75
CA GLU A 17 15.29 9.72 -15.06
C GLU A 17 15.15 9.87 -13.55
N LEU A 18 16.09 10.58 -12.92
CA LEU A 18 16.04 10.82 -11.48
C LEU A 18 14.83 11.66 -11.09
N PHE A 19 14.47 12.65 -11.92
CA PHE A 19 13.27 13.44 -11.74
C PHE A 19 12.00 12.58 -11.80
N TYR A 20 11.86 11.74 -12.82
CA TYR A 20 10.69 10.89 -12.99
C TYR A 20 10.57 9.84 -11.89
N ARG A 21 11.68 9.20 -11.48
CA ARG A 21 11.71 8.30 -10.32
C ARG A 21 11.22 9.00 -9.05
N ALA A 22 11.69 10.22 -8.77
CA ALA A 22 11.25 10.98 -7.60
C ALA A 22 9.78 11.41 -7.69
N ALA A 23 9.33 11.85 -8.86
CA ALA A 23 7.95 12.26 -9.08
C ALA A 23 6.98 11.06 -9.05
N ASN A 24 7.43 9.88 -9.48
CA ASN A 24 6.69 8.63 -9.38
C ASN A 24 6.28 8.31 -7.94
N ILE A 25 7.19 8.54 -6.98
CA ILE A 25 6.90 8.30 -5.56
C ILE A 25 5.67 9.10 -5.13
N TYR A 26 5.54 10.35 -5.55
CA TYR A 26 4.35 11.15 -5.23
C TYR A 26 3.11 10.69 -6.01
N LEU A 27 3.25 10.39 -7.30
CA LEU A 27 2.16 9.93 -8.15
C LEU A 27 1.54 8.60 -7.66
N GLN A 28 2.39 7.65 -7.22
CA GLN A 28 1.96 6.32 -6.77
C GLN A 28 1.67 6.28 -5.26
N LYS A 29 2.46 6.99 -4.44
CA LYS A 29 2.43 6.85 -2.98
C LYS A 29 2.24 8.20 -2.28
N PRO A 30 1.19 8.99 -2.58
CA PRO A 30 1.03 10.35 -2.03
C PRO A 30 0.95 10.39 -0.49
N HIS A 31 0.59 9.28 0.15
CA HIS A 31 0.56 9.11 1.60
C HIS A 31 1.93 9.27 2.29
N VAL A 32 3.05 9.13 1.57
CA VAL A 32 4.39 9.37 2.13
C VAL A 32 4.65 10.86 2.40
N VAL A 33 3.92 11.74 1.71
CA VAL A 33 3.97 13.20 1.88
C VAL A 33 2.79 13.69 2.73
N ASN A 34 1.60 13.11 2.54
CA ASN A 34 0.40 13.44 3.32
C ASN A 34 -0.10 12.24 4.14
N ARG A 35 0.24 12.19 5.43
CA ARG A 35 -0.15 11.10 6.35
C ARG A 35 -1.66 10.97 6.60
N LYS A 36 -2.47 11.95 6.18
CA LYS A 36 -3.94 11.85 6.21
C LYS A 36 -4.46 10.87 5.17
N LEU A 37 -3.66 10.56 4.16
CA LEU A 37 -3.94 9.52 3.19
C LEU A 37 -3.52 8.16 3.72
N PHE A 38 -4.30 7.16 3.33
CA PHE A 38 -3.96 5.76 3.41
C PHE A 38 -3.11 5.35 2.21
N GLY A 39 -3.55 5.73 1.00
CA GLY A 39 -2.90 5.37 -0.26
C GLY A 39 -3.54 6.10 -1.44
N ALA A 40 -3.24 5.62 -2.64
CA ALA A 40 -3.95 6.01 -3.85
C ALA A 40 -4.08 4.81 -4.80
N SER A 41 -5.23 4.67 -5.46
CA SER A 41 -5.44 3.70 -6.54
C SER A 41 -5.42 4.38 -7.90
N THR A 42 -5.01 3.65 -8.93
CA THR A 42 -5.14 4.09 -10.32
C THR A 42 -6.51 3.68 -10.83
N LEU A 43 -7.30 4.65 -11.32
CA LEU A 43 -8.61 4.38 -11.91
C LEU A 43 -8.48 4.15 -13.41
N ALA A 44 -7.65 4.93 -14.09
CA ALA A 44 -7.37 4.76 -15.51
C ALA A 44 -6.06 5.45 -15.88
N THR A 45 -5.41 4.94 -16.93
CA THR A 45 -4.23 5.56 -17.54
C THR A 45 -4.39 5.53 -19.06
N PHE A 46 -4.32 6.69 -19.70
CA PHE A 46 -4.34 6.80 -21.16
C PHE A 46 -3.03 7.40 -21.66
N ARG A 47 -2.47 6.82 -22.72
CA ARG A 47 -1.40 7.42 -23.51
C ARG A 47 -2.01 8.17 -24.68
N VAL A 48 -1.68 9.45 -24.83
CA VAL A 48 -2.02 10.28 -25.99
C VAL A 48 -0.90 10.14 -27.02
N ARG A 49 -1.18 9.53 -28.18
CA ARG A 49 -0.19 9.21 -29.22
C ARG A 49 0.37 10.44 -29.92
N ARG A 50 -0.43 11.49 -30.06
CA ARG A 50 -0.04 12.76 -30.68
C ARG A 50 0.34 13.78 -29.61
N SER A 51 1.33 14.61 -29.91
CA SER A 51 1.72 15.75 -29.05
C SER A 51 0.72 16.91 -29.11
N ASP A 52 -0.57 16.65 -29.24
CA ASP A 52 -1.63 17.67 -29.19
C ASP A 52 -1.78 18.20 -27.76
N PRO A 53 -1.66 19.53 -27.54
CA PRO A 53 -1.63 20.09 -26.19
C PRO A 53 -2.93 19.80 -25.45
N VAL A 54 -2.81 19.32 -24.21
CA VAL A 54 -3.95 19.06 -23.33
C VAL A 54 -3.88 20.04 -22.17
N ASP A 55 -4.88 20.91 -22.03
CA ASP A 55 -5.02 21.74 -20.84
C ASP A 55 -5.68 20.91 -19.72
N VAL A 56 -4.98 20.77 -18.59
CA VAL A 56 -5.46 19.97 -17.46
C VAL A 56 -6.78 20.47 -16.88
N ASP A 57 -7.01 21.79 -16.86
CA ASP A 57 -8.23 22.35 -16.28
C ASP A 57 -9.40 22.09 -17.21
N GLU A 58 -9.24 22.30 -18.52
CA GLU A 58 -10.27 21.92 -19.50
C GLU A 58 -10.58 20.43 -19.45
N PHE A 59 -9.55 19.58 -19.37
CA PHE A 59 -9.72 18.13 -19.27
C PHE A 59 -10.50 17.75 -18.00
N VAL A 60 -10.13 18.30 -16.85
CA VAL A 60 -10.79 18.03 -15.58
C VAL A 60 -12.22 18.57 -15.56
N ASP A 61 -12.47 19.77 -16.07
CA ASP A 61 -13.80 20.37 -16.11
C ASP A 61 -14.77 19.50 -16.92
N ARG A 62 -14.34 18.97 -18.07
CA ARG A 62 -15.14 18.00 -18.84
C ARG A 62 -15.32 16.66 -18.11
N LEU A 63 -14.31 16.19 -17.39
CA LEU A 63 -14.34 14.91 -16.68
C LEU A 63 -15.30 14.92 -15.49
N ARG A 64 -15.45 16.07 -14.81
CA ARG A 64 -16.40 16.24 -13.71
C ARG A 64 -17.83 15.91 -14.10
N GLU A 65 -18.22 16.26 -15.32
CA GLU A 65 -19.58 16.02 -15.82
C GLU A 65 -19.85 14.54 -16.12
N ARG A 66 -18.81 13.68 -16.14
CA ARG A 66 -18.89 12.27 -16.61
C ARG A 66 -18.28 11.26 -15.63
N LEU A 67 -18.26 11.58 -14.34
CA LEU A 67 -17.61 10.77 -13.29
C LEU A 67 -18.25 9.38 -13.02
N SER A 68 -19.46 9.11 -13.50
CA SER A 68 -20.17 7.85 -13.19
C SER A 68 -19.56 6.61 -13.84
N GLU A 69 -18.93 6.76 -15.01
CA GLU A 69 -18.21 5.71 -15.72
C GLU A 69 -16.86 6.24 -16.17
N ILE A 70 -15.85 6.14 -15.31
CA ILE A 70 -14.57 6.85 -15.47
C ILE A 70 -13.86 6.52 -16.78
N GLU A 71 -13.74 5.24 -17.13
CA GLU A 71 -13.02 4.83 -18.35
C GLU A 71 -13.75 5.29 -19.61
N ASN A 72 -15.08 5.10 -19.66
CA ASN A 72 -15.92 5.55 -20.78
C ASN A 72 -15.92 7.07 -20.87
N GLY A 73 -16.10 7.77 -19.74
CA GLY A 73 -16.05 9.22 -19.65
C GLY A 73 -14.71 9.78 -20.12
N MET A 74 -13.58 9.19 -19.70
CA MET A 74 -12.26 9.60 -20.20
C MET A 74 -12.11 9.37 -21.70
N ARG A 75 -12.58 8.23 -22.23
CA ARG A 75 -12.53 7.94 -23.67
C ARG A 75 -13.36 8.93 -24.47
N GLU A 76 -14.60 9.19 -24.05
CA GLU A 76 -15.47 10.15 -24.71
C GLU A 76 -14.90 11.58 -24.67
N ILE A 77 -14.26 11.99 -23.57
CA ILE A 77 -13.59 13.30 -23.48
C ILE A 77 -12.41 13.38 -24.43
N CYS A 78 -11.65 12.29 -24.55
CA CYS A 78 -10.56 12.22 -25.52
C CYS A 78 -11.11 12.32 -26.95
N ASP A 79 -12.23 11.66 -27.27
CA ASP A 79 -12.90 11.78 -28.57
C ASP A 79 -13.41 13.21 -28.83
N ASP A 80 -14.03 13.85 -27.83
CA ASP A 80 -14.50 15.24 -27.91
C ASP A 80 -13.36 16.24 -28.13
N LEU A 81 -12.21 15.98 -27.51
CA LEU A 81 -10.98 16.75 -27.68
C LEU A 81 -10.17 16.32 -28.92
N ARG A 82 -10.64 15.30 -29.66
CA ARG A 82 -9.99 14.71 -30.83
C ARG A 82 -8.57 14.19 -30.54
N LEU A 83 -8.35 13.71 -29.32
CA LEU A 83 -7.11 13.10 -28.87
C LEU A 83 -7.07 11.63 -29.27
N ASP A 84 -6.03 11.23 -29.99
CA ASP A 84 -5.75 9.82 -30.27
C ASP A 84 -5.14 9.16 -29.03
N VAL A 85 -5.95 8.39 -28.30
CA VAL A 85 -5.58 7.79 -27.02
C VAL A 85 -5.60 6.27 -27.01
N GLU A 86 -4.77 5.71 -26.13
CA GLU A 86 -4.65 4.29 -25.88
C GLU A 86 -4.70 4.03 -24.37
N LEU A 87 -5.61 3.15 -23.94
CA LEU A 87 -5.70 2.72 -22.54
C LEU A 87 -4.50 1.84 -22.18
N LEU A 88 -3.88 2.11 -21.04
CA LEU A 88 -2.81 1.30 -20.44
C LEU A 88 -3.36 0.55 -19.23
N PRO A 89 -3.71 -0.74 -19.35
CA PRO A 89 -4.33 -1.51 -18.28
C PRO A 89 -3.45 -1.65 -17.03
N ASP A 90 -2.14 -1.78 -17.24
CA ASP A 90 -1.15 -1.95 -16.15
C ASP A 90 -0.82 -0.61 -15.45
N GLY A 91 -1.45 0.49 -15.87
CA GLY A 91 -1.18 1.83 -15.37
C GLY A 91 0.10 2.44 -15.94
N LEU A 92 0.72 3.34 -15.16
CA LEU A 92 1.94 4.04 -15.54
C LEU A 92 2.98 3.93 -14.43
N ASP A 93 4.13 3.35 -14.73
CA ASP A 93 5.32 3.40 -13.87
C ASP A 93 6.37 4.34 -14.48
N LEU A 94 6.71 5.41 -13.77
CA LEU A 94 7.70 6.39 -14.20
C LEU A 94 9.15 5.99 -13.86
N ASN A 95 9.39 4.86 -13.19
CA ASN A 95 10.73 4.46 -12.77
C ASN A 95 11.70 4.19 -13.94
N GLY A 96 11.17 3.89 -15.14
CA GLY A 96 11.96 3.67 -16.36
C GLY A 96 12.02 4.87 -17.30
N PHE A 97 11.51 6.04 -16.92
CA PHE A 97 11.42 7.20 -17.81
C PHE A 97 12.77 7.92 -17.91
N SER A 98 13.55 7.65 -18.95
CA SER A 98 14.83 8.34 -19.20
C SER A 98 14.67 9.69 -19.93
N GLY A 99 13.47 9.99 -20.43
CA GLY A 99 13.22 11.12 -21.34
C GLY A 99 13.46 10.80 -22.82
N GLU A 100 14.08 9.66 -23.14
CA GLU A 100 14.25 9.15 -24.51
C GLU A 100 13.37 7.91 -24.72
N GLY A 101 12.65 7.82 -25.84
CA GLY A 101 11.85 6.64 -26.21
C GLY A 101 10.40 6.60 -25.70
N PHE A 102 9.98 7.54 -24.86
CA PHE A 102 8.58 7.70 -24.49
C PHE A 102 7.90 8.70 -25.43
N GLU A 103 7.16 8.18 -26.41
CA GLU A 103 6.34 9.00 -27.31
C GLU A 103 4.97 9.29 -26.67
N GLY A 104 4.61 10.57 -26.62
CA GLY A 104 3.29 11.03 -26.21
C GLY A 104 3.17 11.49 -24.76
N ARG A 105 1.95 11.86 -24.39
CA ARG A 105 1.57 12.32 -23.04
C ARG A 105 0.77 11.25 -22.33
N TYR A 106 0.76 11.27 -21.00
CA TYR A 106 -0.02 10.32 -20.22
C TYR A 106 -1.05 11.04 -19.36
N LEU A 107 -2.30 10.63 -19.48
CA LEU A 107 -3.41 11.08 -18.65
C LEU A 107 -3.66 10.00 -17.60
N VAL A 108 -3.38 10.30 -16.34
CA VAL A 108 -3.51 9.36 -15.23
C VAL A 108 -4.59 9.86 -14.30
N LEU A 109 -5.62 9.06 -14.06
CA LEU A 109 -6.62 9.36 -13.05
C LEU A 109 -6.38 8.50 -11.81
N LYS A 110 -6.22 9.17 -10.67
CA LYS A 110 -5.97 8.56 -9.37
C LYS A 110 -7.14 8.80 -8.43
N ARG A 111 -7.45 7.83 -7.56
CA ARG A 111 -8.29 8.03 -6.37
C ARG A 111 -7.42 8.09 -5.14
N LEU A 112 -7.44 9.21 -4.43
CA LEU A 112 -6.80 9.37 -3.14
C LEU A 112 -7.68 8.76 -2.05
N LEU A 113 -7.14 7.80 -1.32
CA LEU A 113 -7.85 7.07 -0.27
C LEU A 113 -7.47 7.67 1.09
N PRO A 114 -8.40 8.26 1.86
CA PRO A 114 -8.08 8.81 3.17
C PRO A 114 -7.92 7.73 4.24
N ARG A 115 -7.11 8.02 5.24
CA ARG A 115 -6.91 7.15 6.41
C ARG A 115 -8.09 7.16 7.38
N ASN A 116 -8.91 8.22 7.36
CA ASN A 116 -10.08 8.37 8.21
C ASN A 116 -11.33 8.66 7.36
N LEU A 117 -12.06 7.59 7.04
CA LEU A 117 -13.28 7.62 6.24
C LEU A 117 -14.45 8.36 6.92
N ASN A 118 -14.40 8.57 8.24
CA ASN A 118 -15.42 9.34 8.96
C ASN A 118 -15.23 10.86 8.80
N VAL A 119 -14.04 11.31 8.39
CA VAL A 119 -13.70 12.74 8.29
C VAL A 119 -13.51 13.16 6.85
N PHE A 120 -12.93 12.30 6.02
CA PHE A 120 -12.63 12.61 4.63
C PHE A 120 -13.24 11.57 3.71
N LYS A 121 -13.73 12.02 2.56
CA LYS A 121 -14.14 11.17 1.45
C LYS A 121 -12.95 10.93 0.51
N PRO A 122 -12.94 9.82 -0.24
CA PRO A 122 -12.05 9.66 -1.38
C PRO A 122 -12.17 10.86 -2.34
N LEU A 123 -11.07 11.21 -2.99
CA LEU A 123 -11.00 12.30 -3.97
C LEU A 123 -10.32 11.81 -5.24
N GLU A 124 -10.76 12.28 -6.38
CA GLU A 124 -10.14 12.00 -7.66
C GLU A 124 -9.15 13.11 -8.02
N VAL A 125 -7.98 12.70 -8.52
CA VAL A 125 -6.92 13.60 -8.98
C VAL A 125 -6.48 13.16 -10.36
N SER A 126 -6.54 14.10 -11.30
CA SER A 126 -5.94 13.95 -12.61
C SER A 126 -4.46 14.34 -12.54
N ALA A 127 -3.60 13.51 -13.13
CA ALA A 127 -2.21 13.79 -13.35
C ALA A 127 -1.90 13.68 -14.86
N ILE A 128 -1.37 14.75 -15.45
CA ILE A 128 -0.90 14.76 -16.84
C ILE A 128 0.62 14.74 -16.83
N VAL A 129 1.21 13.68 -17.39
CA VAL A 129 2.66 13.54 -17.56
C VAL A 129 3.01 13.97 -18.99
N GLU A 130 3.90 14.94 -19.10
CA GLU A 130 4.38 15.53 -20.36
C GLU A 130 5.90 15.33 -20.46
N PRO A 131 6.35 14.17 -20.99
CA PRO A 131 7.77 13.83 -21.16
C PRO A 131 8.59 14.92 -21.84
N GLU A 132 8.05 15.49 -22.91
CA GLU A 132 8.71 16.50 -23.74
C GLU A 132 8.95 17.83 -23.01
N LEU A 133 8.17 18.10 -21.95
CA LEU A 133 8.32 19.30 -21.11
C LEU A 133 8.96 19.00 -19.75
N GLN A 134 9.32 17.73 -19.51
CA GLN A 134 9.78 17.22 -18.22
C GLN A 134 8.86 17.67 -17.07
N ARG A 135 7.55 17.52 -17.29
CA ARG A 135 6.50 18.10 -16.43
C ARG A 135 5.47 17.06 -16.04
N ILE A 136 5.00 17.15 -14.79
CA ILE A 136 3.80 16.46 -14.32
C ILE A 136 2.87 17.48 -13.71
N THR A 137 1.65 17.54 -14.22
CA THR A 137 0.62 18.47 -13.80
C THR A 137 -0.48 17.74 -13.03
N PHE A 138 -0.86 18.22 -11.85
CA PHE A 138 -1.87 17.62 -10.99
C PHE A 138 -3.06 18.57 -10.81
N ARG A 139 -4.28 18.02 -10.83
CA ARG A 139 -5.53 18.75 -10.55
C ARG A 139 -6.54 17.85 -9.85
N CYS A 140 -7.01 18.28 -8.68
CA CYS A 140 -8.13 17.66 -7.98
C CYS A 140 -9.42 17.84 -8.77
N LEU A 141 -10.22 16.79 -8.94
CA LEU A 141 -11.49 16.86 -9.64
C LEU A 141 -12.56 17.53 -8.77
N GLN A 142 -12.55 17.32 -7.45
CA GLN A 142 -13.48 18.00 -6.54
C GLN A 142 -13.05 19.45 -6.27
N ASP A 143 -14.02 20.38 -6.24
CA ASP A 143 -13.81 21.77 -5.82
C ASP A 143 -14.11 22.03 -4.33
N GLU A 144 -14.64 21.03 -3.62
CA GLU A 144 -14.94 21.10 -2.19
C GLU A 144 -13.67 21.34 -1.36
N GLU A 145 -13.79 22.15 -0.29
CA GLU A 145 -12.71 22.34 0.69
C GLU A 145 -12.26 21.01 1.26
N ASN A 146 -10.99 20.70 1.05
CA ASN A 146 -10.38 19.46 1.49
C ASN A 146 -8.97 19.71 2.02
N ASN A 147 -8.48 18.79 2.83
CA ASN A 147 -7.15 18.86 3.41
C ASN A 147 -6.25 17.70 2.94
N LEU A 148 -6.58 17.11 1.79
CA LEU A 148 -5.89 15.94 1.24
C LEU A 148 -4.97 16.31 0.07
N THR A 149 -5.39 17.25 -0.77
CA THR A 149 -4.62 17.70 -1.94
C THR A 149 -4.98 19.16 -2.29
N PRO A 150 -4.06 19.94 -2.88
CA PRO A 150 -4.39 21.25 -3.44
C PRO A 150 -5.55 21.14 -4.44
N LYS A 151 -6.48 22.10 -4.36
CA LYS A 151 -7.59 22.20 -5.32
C LYS A 151 -7.11 22.62 -6.69
N PHE A 152 -6.32 23.69 -6.74
CA PHE A 152 -5.87 24.27 -7.99
C PHE A 152 -4.84 23.39 -8.71
N SER A 153 -4.72 23.60 -10.02
CA SER A 153 -3.72 22.95 -10.84
C SER A 153 -2.32 23.41 -10.48
N PHE A 154 -1.42 22.45 -10.21
CA PHE A 154 0.01 22.71 -10.02
C PHE A 154 0.85 21.72 -10.82
N ALA A 155 2.03 22.15 -11.24
CA ALA A 155 2.95 21.36 -12.03
C ALA A 155 4.29 21.23 -11.32
N VAL A 156 4.83 20.02 -11.28
CA VAL A 156 6.23 19.76 -10.94
C VAL A 156 6.99 19.67 -12.25
N GLN A 157 8.08 20.44 -12.40
CA GLN A 157 8.80 20.55 -13.66
C GLN A 157 10.32 20.60 -13.45
N LEU A 158 11.06 19.90 -14.30
CA LEU A 158 12.50 20.03 -14.44
C LEU A 158 12.85 20.81 -15.72
N VAL A 159 13.62 21.88 -15.61
CA VAL A 159 14.15 22.65 -16.76
C VAL A 159 15.59 23.02 -16.45
N GLU A 160 16.54 22.64 -17.32
CA GLU A 160 17.97 23.00 -17.17
C GLU A 160 18.49 22.70 -15.75
N GLU A 161 18.33 21.45 -15.29
CA GLU A 161 18.69 20.99 -13.94
C GLU A 161 17.99 21.74 -12.77
N THR A 162 17.00 22.59 -13.07
CA THR A 162 16.25 23.33 -12.07
C THR A 162 14.88 22.70 -11.84
N LEU A 163 14.69 22.13 -10.65
CA LEU A 163 13.40 21.61 -10.23
C LEU A 163 12.52 22.77 -9.75
N SER A 164 11.26 22.79 -10.19
CA SER A 164 10.29 23.80 -9.77
C SER A 164 8.90 23.21 -9.53
N ILE A 165 8.13 23.87 -8.65
CA ILE A 165 6.69 23.73 -8.58
C ILE A 165 6.04 25.04 -9.02
N LYS A 166 5.17 24.96 -10.03
CA LYS A 166 4.47 26.10 -10.61
C LYS A 166 2.96 25.91 -10.52
N CYS A 167 2.19 26.99 -10.43
CA CYS A 167 0.74 26.99 -10.53
C CYS A 167 0.28 28.05 -11.55
N LYS A 168 -0.97 27.96 -12.03
CA LYS A 168 -1.57 29.06 -12.80
C LYS A 168 -1.82 30.24 -11.87
N SER A 169 -1.60 31.47 -12.32
CA SER A 169 -1.95 32.69 -11.60
C SER A 169 -3.46 32.71 -11.32
N CYS A 170 -3.84 32.38 -10.09
CA CYS A 170 -5.20 32.50 -9.58
C CYS A 170 -5.26 33.76 -8.69
N PRO A 171 -6.39 34.51 -8.64
CA PRO A 171 -6.51 35.71 -7.79
C PRO A 171 -6.15 35.48 -6.32
N THR A 172 -6.27 34.25 -5.82
CA THR A 172 -5.72 33.80 -4.54
C THR A 172 -5.50 32.28 -4.57
N PRO A 173 -4.28 31.77 -4.83
CA PRO A 173 -3.96 30.38 -4.51
C PRO A 173 -4.21 30.16 -3.02
N ASP A 174 -4.83 29.04 -2.61
CA ASP A 174 -4.96 28.72 -1.19
C ASP A 174 -3.57 28.77 -0.54
N GLU A 175 -3.38 29.71 0.39
CA GLU A 175 -2.09 30.00 1.00
C GLU A 175 -1.56 28.75 1.72
N LYS A 176 -2.46 27.99 2.35
CA LYS A 176 -2.11 26.73 3.04
C LYS A 176 -1.58 25.68 2.07
N SER A 177 -2.28 25.45 0.96
CA SER A 177 -1.85 24.53 -0.10
C SER A 177 -0.54 24.97 -0.74
N SER A 178 -0.36 26.28 -0.95
CA SER A 178 0.87 26.85 -1.52
C SER A 178 2.07 26.64 -0.59
N ILE A 179 1.88 26.91 0.71
CA ILE A 179 2.90 26.62 1.74
C ILE A 179 3.18 25.12 1.80
N TRP A 180 2.16 24.26 1.74
CA TRP A 180 2.35 22.81 1.77
C TRP A 180 3.13 22.30 0.56
N LEU A 181 2.83 22.79 -0.65
CA LEU A 181 3.57 22.46 -1.87
C LEU A 181 5.05 22.84 -1.74
N LYS A 182 5.34 24.04 -1.23
CA LYS A 182 6.71 24.55 -1.07
C LYS A 182 7.49 23.89 0.08
N GLU A 183 6.91 23.81 1.26
CA GLU A 183 7.62 23.39 2.47
C GLU A 183 7.58 21.87 2.69
N VAL A 184 6.62 21.18 2.09
CA VAL A 184 6.46 19.72 2.26
C VAL A 184 6.77 18.97 0.97
N LEU A 185 5.98 19.14 -0.09
CA LEU A 185 6.14 18.35 -1.32
C LEU A 185 7.48 18.64 -2.00
N PHE A 186 7.82 19.90 -2.23
CA PHE A 186 9.06 20.29 -2.89
C PHE A 186 10.30 19.81 -2.13
N ARG A 187 10.32 19.98 -0.80
CA ARG A 187 11.41 19.48 0.07
C ARG A 187 11.54 17.96 0.00
N ARG A 188 10.44 17.22 -0.13
CA ARG A 188 10.45 15.76 -0.30
C ARG A 188 11.02 15.33 -1.65
N LEU A 189 10.61 15.99 -2.74
CA LEU A 189 11.14 15.74 -4.07
C LEU A 189 12.66 15.95 -4.11
N LEU A 190 13.15 17.08 -3.57
CA LEU A 190 14.59 17.34 -3.45
C LEU A 190 15.33 16.23 -2.69
N LYS A 191 14.78 15.81 -1.55
CA LYS A 191 15.37 14.74 -0.75
C LYS A 191 15.37 13.40 -1.49
N TRP A 192 14.32 13.08 -2.26
CA TRP A 192 14.30 11.84 -3.03
C TRP A 192 15.32 11.84 -4.14
N ILE A 193 15.41 12.93 -4.91
CA ILE A 193 16.42 13.10 -5.95
C ILE A 193 17.84 12.97 -5.36
N ASP A 194 18.14 13.67 -4.26
CA ASP A 194 19.44 13.59 -3.58
C ASP A 194 19.77 12.14 -3.14
N ASN A 195 18.80 11.42 -2.58
CA ASN A 195 19.00 10.01 -2.22
C ASN A 195 19.23 9.10 -3.43
N LEU A 196 18.60 9.38 -4.57
CA LEU A 196 18.77 8.62 -5.81
C LEU A 196 20.14 8.90 -6.44
N ILE A 197 20.62 10.14 -6.40
CA ILE A 197 21.98 10.51 -6.84
C ILE A 197 23.03 9.77 -5.99
N GLN A 198 22.83 9.70 -4.67
CA GLN A 198 23.79 9.09 -3.75
C GLN A 198 23.78 7.55 -3.77
N LYS A 199 22.75 6.90 -4.31
CA LYS A 199 22.60 5.44 -4.29
C LYS A 199 22.70 4.86 -5.69
N THR A 200 23.74 4.09 -5.95
CA THR A 200 23.74 3.07 -7.02
C THR A 200 22.76 1.96 -6.65
N ASP A 201 21.64 1.90 -7.38
CA ASP A 201 20.51 0.95 -7.30
C ASP A 201 20.77 -0.38 -6.57
N GLN A 202 20.29 -0.55 -5.32
CA GLN A 202 20.00 -1.87 -4.70
C GLN A 202 19.03 -1.79 -3.49
N LYS A 203 17.95 -1.01 -3.55
CA LYS A 203 16.81 -1.24 -2.63
C LYS A 203 15.58 -1.55 -3.46
N GLY A 204 15.23 -2.83 -3.53
CA GLY A 204 13.89 -3.22 -3.96
C GLY A 204 12.87 -2.48 -3.11
N GLU A 205 11.92 -1.81 -3.77
CA GLU A 205 10.79 -1.22 -3.06
C GLU A 205 9.92 -2.37 -2.54
N GLN A 206 9.88 -2.55 -1.22
CA GLN A 206 8.89 -3.40 -0.60
C GLN A 206 7.55 -2.63 -0.63
N ILE A 207 6.62 -3.10 -1.46
CA ILE A 207 5.30 -2.49 -1.63
C ILE A 207 4.39 -3.13 -0.61
N SER A 208 4.09 -2.41 0.47
CA SER A 208 3.08 -2.85 1.44
C SER A 208 1.70 -2.93 0.79
N LEU A 209 0.99 -4.03 1.07
CA LEU A 209 -0.27 -4.46 0.46
C LEU A 209 -0.16 -4.84 -1.02
N GLY A 210 1.03 -5.23 -1.48
CA GLY A 210 1.30 -5.62 -2.86
C GLY A 210 0.51 -6.83 -3.36
N LEU A 211 0.02 -7.70 -2.45
CA LEU A 211 -0.82 -8.86 -2.82
C LEU A 211 -2.32 -8.57 -2.78
N ILE A 212 -2.74 -7.35 -2.42
CA ILE A 212 -4.14 -6.98 -2.38
C ILE A 212 -4.54 -6.27 -3.68
N ASN A 213 -5.35 -6.93 -4.50
CA ASN A 213 -5.83 -6.41 -5.78
C ASN A 213 -6.66 -5.13 -5.65
N ASP A 214 -7.46 -4.98 -4.58
CA ASP A 214 -8.32 -3.82 -4.35
C ASP A 214 -7.96 -3.08 -3.06
N LEU A 215 -7.16 -2.02 -3.22
CA LEU A 215 -6.72 -1.16 -2.12
C LEU A 215 -7.87 -0.32 -1.54
N GLU A 216 -8.90 -0.01 -2.33
CA GLU A 216 -10.08 0.74 -1.87
C GLU A 216 -10.95 -0.15 -0.99
N GLU A 217 -11.15 -1.41 -1.38
CA GLU A 217 -11.82 -2.40 -0.56
C GLU A 217 -11.07 -2.63 0.76
N TYR A 218 -9.73 -2.71 0.73
CA TYR A 218 -8.92 -2.75 1.95
C TYR A 218 -9.18 -1.54 2.85
N ASN A 219 -9.13 -0.32 2.30
CA ASN A 219 -9.32 0.89 3.08
C ASN A 219 -10.72 0.93 3.73
N ARG A 220 -11.75 0.52 3.00
CA ARG A 220 -13.14 0.40 3.49
C ARG A 220 -13.25 -0.65 4.59
N LEU A 221 -12.84 -1.90 4.32
CA LEU A 221 -12.96 -3.01 5.28
C LEU A 221 -12.15 -2.74 6.55
N TYR A 222 -10.94 -2.19 6.43
CA TYR A 222 -10.15 -1.79 7.59
C TYR A 222 -10.89 -0.76 8.46
N GLY A 223 -11.55 0.23 7.85
CA GLY A 223 -12.38 1.22 8.54
C GLY A 223 -13.58 0.59 9.28
N GLU A 224 -14.23 -0.38 8.64
CA GLU A 224 -15.34 -1.15 9.21
C GLU A 224 -14.89 -1.98 10.41
N LEU A 225 -13.84 -2.80 10.25
CA LEU A 225 -13.31 -3.65 11.33
C LEU A 225 -12.74 -2.82 12.48
N LYS A 226 -12.10 -1.68 12.19
CA LYS A 226 -11.63 -0.74 13.21
C LYS A 226 -12.78 -0.19 14.05
N THR A 227 -13.92 0.09 13.42
CA THR A 227 -15.12 0.58 14.10
C THR A 227 -15.77 -0.54 14.91
N LYS A 228 -15.92 -1.72 14.30
CA LYS A 228 -16.60 -2.90 14.86
C LYS A 228 -15.83 -3.52 16.04
N TYR A 229 -14.52 -3.67 15.93
CA TYR A 229 -13.68 -4.35 16.93
C TYR A 229 -12.74 -3.40 17.67
N GLY A 230 -12.13 -2.45 16.95
CA GLY A 230 -11.00 -1.68 17.49
C GLY A 230 -11.36 -0.72 18.62
N THR A 231 -12.43 0.05 18.48
CA THR A 231 -12.76 1.13 19.43
C THR A 231 -13.02 0.61 20.84
N GLU A 232 -13.82 -0.45 20.97
CA GLU A 232 -14.12 -1.06 22.26
C GLU A 232 -12.91 -1.81 22.81
N MET A 233 -12.19 -2.55 21.96
CA MET A 233 -11.01 -3.31 22.38
C MET A 233 -9.90 -2.41 22.96
N VAL A 234 -9.69 -1.23 22.39
CA VAL A 234 -8.76 -0.23 22.94
C VAL A 234 -9.20 0.26 24.33
N ARG A 235 -10.51 0.37 24.57
CA ARG A 235 -11.08 0.84 25.84
C ARG A 235 -10.90 -0.17 26.96
N ILE A 236 -11.07 -1.46 26.66
CA ILE A 236 -11.07 -2.54 27.66
C ILE A 236 -9.73 -3.26 27.80
N TRP A 237 -8.68 -2.81 27.10
CA TRP A 237 -7.39 -3.48 27.02
C TRP A 237 -6.72 -3.69 28.38
N PRO A 238 -6.57 -4.95 28.86
CA PRO A 238 -6.05 -5.25 30.19
C PRO A 238 -4.53 -5.48 30.21
N GLU A 239 -3.88 -5.48 29.04
CA GLU A 239 -2.43 -5.74 28.92
C GLU A 239 -1.62 -4.47 29.19
N SER A 240 -0.34 -4.64 29.50
CA SER A 240 0.59 -3.53 29.76
C SER A 240 1.10 -2.82 28.49
N THR A 241 0.75 -3.34 27.32
CA THR A 241 1.14 -2.80 26.02
C THR A 241 0.23 -1.66 25.58
N ASP A 242 0.68 -0.84 24.62
CA ASP A 242 -0.14 0.23 24.06
C ASP A 242 -1.32 -0.35 23.24
N PRO A 243 -2.57 -0.21 23.70
CA PRO A 243 -3.72 -0.76 22.99
C PRO A 243 -3.85 -0.22 21.57
N ARG A 244 -3.52 1.05 21.33
CA ARG A 244 -3.70 1.65 20.00
C ARG A 244 -2.74 1.06 18.98
N LYS A 245 -1.56 0.62 19.42
CA LYS A 245 -0.61 -0.05 18.55
C LYS A 245 -1.10 -1.45 18.20
N PHE A 246 -1.29 -2.29 19.22
CA PHE A 246 -1.55 -3.73 19.01
C PHE A 246 -2.94 -4.00 18.44
N VAL A 247 -3.98 -3.28 18.90
CA VAL A 247 -5.34 -3.50 18.40
C VAL A 247 -5.47 -3.15 16.93
N TYR A 248 -4.93 -2.01 16.49
CA TYR A 248 -5.06 -1.59 15.10
C TYR A 248 -4.10 -2.33 14.16
N GLU A 249 -3.01 -2.89 14.69
CA GLU A 249 -2.13 -3.81 13.97
C GLU A 249 -2.87 -5.13 13.66
N ASP A 250 -3.48 -5.77 14.66
CA ASP A 250 -4.25 -7.00 14.43
C ASP A 250 -5.49 -6.77 13.55
N VAL A 251 -6.15 -5.61 13.65
CA VAL A 251 -7.23 -5.24 12.72
C VAL A 251 -6.72 -5.11 11.28
N ALA A 252 -5.52 -4.55 11.07
CA ALA A 252 -4.92 -4.44 9.74
C ALA A 252 -4.58 -5.83 9.17
N ILE A 253 -3.98 -6.71 9.98
CA ILE A 253 -3.64 -8.09 9.58
C ILE A 253 -4.92 -8.88 9.27
N ALA A 254 -5.96 -8.77 10.10
CA ALA A 254 -7.25 -9.40 9.82
C ALA A 254 -7.84 -8.90 8.50
N THR A 255 -7.80 -7.59 8.24
CA THR A 255 -8.28 -7.00 6.97
C THR A 255 -7.54 -7.62 5.78
N TYR A 256 -6.20 -7.71 5.89
CA TYR A 256 -5.35 -8.28 4.86
C TYR A 256 -5.72 -9.74 4.56
N LEU A 257 -5.79 -10.58 5.59
CA LEU A 257 -6.12 -11.99 5.44
C LEU A 257 -7.52 -12.21 4.87
N LEU A 258 -8.52 -11.45 5.34
CA LEU A 258 -9.89 -11.58 4.84
C LEU A 258 -10.00 -11.25 3.34
N LEU A 259 -9.26 -10.26 2.86
CA LEU A 259 -9.26 -9.89 1.44
C LEU A 259 -8.43 -10.85 0.60
N LEU A 260 -7.28 -11.31 1.09
CA LEU A 260 -6.49 -12.34 0.44
C LEU A 260 -7.31 -13.63 0.28
N TRP A 261 -8.03 -14.03 1.33
CA TRP A 261 -8.91 -15.20 1.31
C TRP A 261 -10.15 -15.00 0.43
N LYS A 262 -10.67 -13.78 0.34
CA LYS A 262 -11.73 -13.45 -0.61
C LYS A 262 -11.26 -13.63 -2.05
N GLN A 263 -10.07 -13.13 -2.39
CA GLN A 263 -9.47 -13.31 -3.71
C GLN A 263 -9.24 -14.80 -4.02
N GLU A 264 -8.71 -15.58 -3.07
CA GLU A 264 -8.55 -17.04 -3.22
C GLU A 264 -9.89 -17.74 -3.51
N ARG A 265 -10.97 -17.33 -2.85
CA ARG A 265 -12.33 -17.85 -3.08
C ARG A 265 -12.85 -17.51 -4.47
N GLU A 266 -12.65 -16.27 -4.92
CA GLU A 266 -13.06 -15.82 -6.25
C GLU A 266 -12.31 -16.58 -7.36
N GLU A 267 -11.00 -16.78 -7.20
CA GLU A 267 -10.16 -17.52 -8.15
C GLU A 267 -10.52 -19.00 -8.22
N SER A 268 -10.88 -19.61 -7.08
CA SER A 268 -11.25 -21.03 -7.01
C SER A 268 -12.74 -21.30 -7.26
N GLY A 269 -13.57 -20.26 -7.35
CA GLY A 269 -15.03 -20.39 -7.48
C GLY A 269 -15.69 -21.05 -6.25
N SER A 270 -15.11 -20.86 -5.07
CA SER A 270 -15.56 -21.49 -3.82
C SER A 270 -16.14 -20.46 -2.84
N ASP A 271 -17.31 -20.74 -2.28
CA ASP A 271 -17.89 -19.91 -1.21
C ASP A 271 -17.45 -20.34 0.20
N ALA A 272 -16.66 -21.41 0.31
CA ALA A 272 -16.23 -21.92 1.61
C ALA A 272 -15.20 -21.00 2.28
N LEU A 273 -15.48 -20.55 3.50
CA LEU A 273 -14.56 -19.72 4.27
C LEU A 273 -13.36 -20.54 4.76
N GLN A 274 -12.16 -19.95 4.60
CA GLN A 274 -10.89 -20.53 4.99
C GLN A 274 -10.84 -20.82 6.50
N SER A 275 -10.42 -22.03 6.84
CA SER A 275 -10.08 -22.41 8.21
C SER A 275 -8.64 -22.05 8.55
N PHE A 276 -8.35 -21.74 9.81
CA PHE A 276 -7.00 -21.32 10.22
C PHE A 276 -6.56 -21.81 11.59
N VAL A 277 -5.24 -21.86 11.79
CA VAL A 277 -4.58 -22.04 13.09
C VAL A 277 -3.53 -20.93 13.24
N ASP A 278 -3.63 -20.13 14.29
CA ASP A 278 -2.65 -19.09 14.63
C ASP A 278 -1.70 -19.58 15.71
N LEU A 279 -0.43 -19.77 15.36
CA LEU A 279 0.60 -20.34 16.22
C LEU A 279 1.45 -19.23 16.85
N GLY A 280 1.47 -19.21 18.19
CA GLY A 280 2.02 -18.07 18.93
C GLY A 280 1.05 -16.88 18.91
N CYS A 281 -0.26 -17.14 19.02
CA CYS A 281 -1.31 -16.13 18.82
C CYS A 281 -1.30 -14.99 19.85
N GLY A 282 -0.51 -15.10 20.92
CA GLY A 282 -0.27 -14.05 21.89
C GLY A 282 -1.56 -13.52 22.50
N ASN A 283 -1.92 -12.29 22.13
CA ASN A 283 -3.10 -11.62 22.66
C ASN A 283 -4.42 -12.25 22.15
N GLY A 284 -4.42 -13.02 21.06
CA GLY A 284 -5.59 -13.73 20.53
C GLY A 284 -6.63 -12.86 19.79
N LEU A 285 -6.39 -11.56 19.63
CA LEU A 285 -7.30 -10.62 18.97
C LEU A 285 -7.48 -10.95 17.48
N LEU A 286 -6.41 -11.34 16.77
CA LEU A 286 -6.51 -11.76 15.38
C LEU A 286 -7.47 -12.95 15.23
N VAL A 287 -7.31 -13.96 16.09
CA VAL A 287 -8.19 -15.14 16.14
C VAL A 287 -9.63 -14.73 16.43
N TYR A 288 -9.86 -13.86 17.41
CA TYR A 288 -11.19 -13.32 17.72
C TYR A 288 -11.83 -12.63 16.50
N ILE A 289 -11.11 -11.74 15.81
CA ILE A 289 -11.65 -11.01 14.65
C ILE A 289 -12.01 -11.98 13.54
N LEU A 290 -11.07 -12.84 13.10
CA LEU A 290 -11.30 -13.78 12.00
C LEU A 290 -12.45 -14.75 12.31
N THR A 291 -12.52 -15.27 13.55
CA THR A 291 -13.62 -16.14 14.00
C THR A 291 -14.96 -15.41 13.98
N SER A 292 -14.97 -14.14 14.37
CA SER A 292 -16.19 -13.31 14.38
C SER A 292 -16.64 -12.89 12.99
N GLU A 293 -15.74 -12.91 12.00
CA GLU A 293 -16.04 -12.75 10.57
C GLU A 293 -16.44 -14.10 9.90
N GLY A 294 -16.55 -15.18 10.68
CA GLY A 294 -17.08 -16.47 10.24
C GLY A 294 -16.04 -17.51 9.86
N HIS A 295 -14.75 -17.18 9.93
CA HIS A 295 -13.67 -18.12 9.61
C HIS A 295 -13.43 -19.08 10.78
N PRO A 296 -13.56 -20.40 10.61
CA PRO A 296 -13.33 -21.35 11.69
C PRO A 296 -11.83 -21.42 12.01
N GLY A 297 -11.46 -21.22 13.28
CA GLY A 297 -10.05 -21.32 13.63
C GLY A 297 -9.76 -21.41 15.12
N VAL A 298 -8.48 -21.59 15.41
CA VAL A 298 -7.96 -21.71 16.78
C VAL A 298 -6.66 -20.93 16.91
N GLY A 299 -6.49 -20.26 18.04
CA GLY A 299 -5.21 -19.70 18.45
C GLY A 299 -4.53 -20.60 19.47
N ILE A 300 -3.24 -20.83 19.31
CA ILE A 300 -2.43 -21.60 20.27
C ILE A 300 -1.27 -20.73 20.73
N ASP A 301 -1.11 -20.62 22.04
CA ASP A 301 0.02 -19.92 22.66
C ASP A 301 0.50 -20.67 23.90
N LEU A 302 1.77 -20.50 24.27
CA LEU A 302 2.33 -21.08 25.49
C LEU A 302 1.68 -20.52 26.76
N ARG A 303 1.08 -19.32 26.69
CA ARG A 303 0.54 -18.61 27.85
C ARG A 303 -0.75 -17.88 27.51
N LYS A 304 -1.79 -18.14 28.31
CA LYS A 304 -3.00 -17.32 28.31
C LYS A 304 -2.69 -15.87 28.67
N ARG A 305 -3.21 -14.93 27.88
CA ARG A 305 -3.19 -13.48 28.17
C ARG A 305 -4.46 -13.05 28.90
N LYS A 306 -4.41 -11.90 29.57
CA LYS A 306 -5.56 -11.41 30.35
C LYS A 306 -6.73 -11.05 29.44
N ILE A 307 -6.44 -10.52 28.25
CA ILE A 307 -7.46 -10.14 27.27
C ILE A 307 -8.29 -11.33 26.77
N TRP A 308 -7.78 -12.57 26.89
CA TRP A 308 -8.55 -13.75 26.49
C TRP A 308 -9.87 -13.88 27.25
N ASP A 309 -9.91 -13.41 28.51
CA ASP A 309 -11.14 -13.42 29.33
C ASP A 309 -12.20 -12.43 28.83
N CYS A 310 -11.84 -11.52 27.92
CA CYS A 310 -12.75 -10.54 27.34
C CYS A 310 -13.40 -11.02 26.04
N PHE A 311 -12.94 -12.13 25.45
CA PHE A 311 -13.48 -12.64 24.18
C PHE A 311 -14.73 -13.50 24.39
N PRO A 312 -15.65 -13.51 23.42
CA PRO A 312 -16.84 -14.35 23.50
C PRO A 312 -16.48 -15.85 23.41
N GLY A 313 -17.35 -16.71 23.97
CA GLY A 313 -17.07 -18.14 24.12
C GLY A 313 -16.98 -18.96 22.82
N ASN A 314 -17.28 -18.37 21.66
CA ASN A 314 -17.06 -18.99 20.35
C ASN A 314 -15.60 -18.87 19.86
N VAL A 315 -14.77 -18.06 20.51
CA VAL A 315 -13.35 -17.93 20.18
C VAL A 315 -12.58 -19.06 20.84
N THR A 316 -11.90 -19.88 20.04
CA THR A 316 -11.12 -21.02 20.55
C THR A 316 -9.66 -20.60 20.73
N LEU A 317 -9.21 -20.51 21.98
CA LEU A 317 -7.81 -20.23 22.33
C LEU A 317 -7.29 -21.32 23.28
N ARG A 318 -6.10 -21.86 22.99
CA ARG A 318 -5.52 -22.99 23.73
C ARG A 318 -4.16 -22.64 24.30
N VAL A 319 -3.92 -23.08 25.52
CA VAL A 319 -2.62 -22.94 26.20
C VAL A 319 -1.86 -24.23 26.02
N GLU A 320 -1.04 -24.30 24.97
CA GLU A 320 -0.32 -25.52 24.58
C GLU A 320 1.07 -25.17 24.07
N SER A 321 2.03 -26.08 24.28
CA SER A 321 3.34 -25.98 23.66
C SER A 321 3.31 -26.58 22.28
N ILE A 322 3.77 -25.81 21.28
CA ILE A 322 4.00 -26.33 19.94
C ILE A 322 5.38 -26.97 19.91
N ASP A 323 5.40 -28.29 19.94
CA ASP A 323 6.57 -29.07 19.60
C ASP A 323 6.52 -29.36 18.08
N PRO A 324 7.47 -28.87 17.28
CA PRO A 324 7.51 -29.09 15.82
C PRO A 324 7.89 -30.54 15.44
N SER A 325 7.39 -31.52 16.19
CA SER A 325 7.50 -32.96 15.93
C SER A 325 6.33 -33.48 15.09
N GLY A 326 6.14 -34.80 15.01
CA GLY A 326 5.03 -35.44 14.29
C GLY A 326 3.63 -35.17 14.85
N ASN A 327 3.53 -34.59 16.05
CA ASN A 327 2.26 -34.47 16.77
C ASN A 327 1.55 -33.13 16.56
N ALA A 328 2.25 -32.09 16.08
CA ALA A 328 1.68 -30.78 15.81
C ALA A 328 1.29 -30.61 14.34
N LEU A 329 0.29 -31.39 13.90
CA LEU A 329 -0.23 -31.36 12.52
C LEU A 329 -1.69 -30.92 12.49
N PHE A 330 -2.05 -30.18 11.44
CA PHE A 330 -3.39 -29.62 11.25
C PHE A 330 -3.96 -30.02 9.87
N PRO A 331 -4.26 -31.32 9.65
CA PRO A 331 -4.57 -31.85 8.31
C PRO A 331 -5.86 -31.28 7.69
N ASP A 332 -6.76 -30.78 8.53
CA ASP A 332 -8.05 -30.21 8.11
C ASP A 332 -8.05 -28.68 8.05
N THR A 333 -6.87 -28.04 8.21
CA THR A 333 -6.72 -26.59 8.22
C THR A 333 -6.20 -26.06 6.89
N ASP A 334 -6.81 -24.98 6.41
CA ASP A 334 -6.41 -24.34 5.15
C ASP A 334 -5.19 -23.44 5.32
N TRP A 335 -5.10 -22.72 6.45
CA TRP A 335 -4.02 -21.75 6.71
C TRP A 335 -3.36 -21.90 8.08
N ILE A 336 -2.02 -21.95 8.10
CA ILE A 336 -1.22 -21.74 9.32
C ILE A 336 -0.76 -20.28 9.36
N ILE A 337 -1.09 -19.58 10.44
CA ILE A 337 -0.73 -18.19 10.67
C ILE A 337 0.40 -18.15 11.70
N GLY A 338 1.46 -17.40 11.38
CA GLY A 338 2.48 -16.97 12.32
C GLY A 338 2.54 -15.45 12.37
N ASN A 339 1.67 -14.84 13.17
CA ASN A 339 1.69 -13.41 13.42
C ASN A 339 2.60 -13.11 14.62
N HIS A 340 3.79 -12.56 14.35
CA HIS A 340 4.77 -12.26 15.39
C HIS A 340 5.10 -13.47 16.28
N SER A 341 5.25 -14.65 15.66
CA SER A 341 5.33 -15.94 16.33
C SER A 341 6.70 -16.28 16.94
N ASP A 342 7.57 -15.27 17.13
CA ASP A 342 8.90 -15.40 17.76
C ASP A 342 9.72 -16.60 17.22
N GLU A 343 10.11 -17.53 18.10
CA GLU A 343 10.91 -18.73 17.80
C GLU A 343 10.22 -19.70 16.83
N LEU A 344 8.90 -19.60 16.66
CA LEU A 344 8.15 -20.43 15.71
C LEU A 344 8.25 -19.89 14.28
N SER A 345 8.72 -18.66 14.06
CA SER A 345 8.80 -18.04 12.72
C SER A 345 9.40 -18.96 11.63
N PRO A 346 10.58 -19.59 11.81
CA PRO A 346 11.11 -20.52 10.81
C PRO A 346 10.32 -21.84 10.69
N TRP A 347 9.58 -22.23 11.73
CA TRP A 347 8.78 -23.46 11.76
C TRP A 347 7.42 -23.34 11.08
N ILE A 348 6.86 -22.13 10.93
CA ILE A 348 5.54 -21.92 10.30
C ILE A 348 5.41 -22.60 8.91
N PRO A 349 6.30 -22.34 7.92
CA PRO A 349 6.21 -23.02 6.63
C PRO A 349 6.40 -24.55 6.77
N VAL A 350 7.26 -25.01 7.68
CA VAL A 350 7.48 -26.45 7.91
C VAL A 350 6.22 -27.15 8.42
N ILE A 351 5.54 -26.53 9.39
CA ILE A 351 4.30 -27.07 9.97
C ILE A 351 3.19 -27.08 8.93
N ALA A 352 3.06 -26.03 8.11
CA ALA A 352 2.07 -25.98 7.02
C ALA A 352 2.29 -27.10 6.01
N ALA A 353 3.52 -27.24 5.49
CA ALA A 353 3.87 -28.27 4.50
C ALA A 353 3.63 -29.69 5.03
N ARG A 354 3.86 -29.93 6.32
CA ARG A 354 3.65 -31.24 6.94
C ARG A 354 2.18 -31.51 7.30
N SER A 355 1.37 -30.47 7.47
CA SER A 355 -0.03 -30.60 7.86
C SER A 355 -0.88 -31.16 6.72
N ALA A 356 -0.83 -30.53 5.54
CA ALA A 356 -1.47 -31.05 4.33
C ALA A 356 -0.89 -30.39 3.07
N PHE A 357 -0.96 -31.07 1.93
CA PHE A 357 -0.52 -30.52 0.63
C PHE A 357 -1.29 -29.24 0.21
N ARG A 358 -2.54 -29.11 0.65
CA ARG A 358 -3.38 -27.92 0.40
C ARG A 358 -3.16 -26.79 1.41
N CYS A 359 -2.44 -27.06 2.50
CA CYS A 359 -2.28 -26.12 3.59
C CYS A 359 -1.34 -25.00 3.17
N ARG A 360 -1.77 -23.76 3.38
CA ARG A 360 -1.03 -22.54 3.09
C ARG A 360 -0.54 -21.93 4.39
N TYR A 361 0.28 -20.90 4.29
CA TYR A 361 0.72 -20.19 5.48
C TYR A 361 0.81 -18.68 5.26
N PHE A 362 0.63 -17.95 6.36
CA PHE A 362 0.94 -16.53 6.47
C PHE A 362 1.99 -16.35 7.56
N LEU A 363 3.04 -15.57 7.29
CA LEU A 363 4.10 -15.31 8.25
C LEU A 363 4.42 -13.82 8.29
N LEU A 364 4.21 -13.20 9.46
CA LEU A 364 4.66 -11.85 9.77
C LEU A 364 5.70 -11.91 10.91
N PRO A 365 6.99 -12.02 10.61
CA PRO A 365 8.00 -12.23 11.64
C PRO A 365 8.26 -10.96 12.46
N CYS A 366 8.44 -11.09 13.78
CA CYS A 366 8.88 -10.01 14.68
C CYS A 366 10.35 -10.13 15.08
N CYS A 367 10.80 -11.35 15.37
CA CYS A 367 12.09 -11.66 15.95
C CYS A 367 12.78 -12.74 15.13
N ALA A 368 14.04 -12.48 14.79
CA ALA A 368 14.81 -13.36 13.94
C ALA A 368 15.45 -14.48 14.78
N PHE A 369 14.97 -15.71 14.58
CA PHE A 369 15.40 -16.92 15.26
C PHE A 369 15.73 -18.04 14.27
N GLU A 370 16.62 -18.94 14.67
CA GLU A 370 16.92 -20.18 13.97
C GLU A 370 16.10 -21.35 14.53
N PHE A 371 16.16 -22.52 13.89
CA PHE A 371 15.39 -23.71 14.28
C PHE A 371 15.74 -24.22 15.69
N ASP A 372 16.95 -23.97 16.17
CA ASP A 372 17.41 -24.36 17.51
C ASP A 372 17.03 -23.34 18.61
N GLY A 373 16.28 -22.29 18.27
CA GLY A 373 15.86 -21.24 19.18
C GLY A 373 16.93 -20.17 19.43
N THR A 374 18.10 -20.26 18.80
CA THR A 374 19.11 -19.19 18.86
C THR A 374 18.71 -18.01 17.99
N LYS A 375 19.29 -16.83 18.27
CA LYS A 375 19.05 -15.64 17.45
C LYS A 375 19.71 -15.80 16.10
N PHE A 376 18.95 -15.53 15.04
CA PHE A 376 19.43 -15.56 13.65
C PHE A 376 20.69 -14.71 13.48
N GLN A 377 21.73 -15.33 12.94
CA GLN A 377 22.97 -14.64 12.62
C GLN A 377 22.89 -14.08 11.20
N ARG A 378 22.95 -12.75 11.11
CA ARG A 378 22.88 -12.02 9.83
C ARG A 378 24.01 -12.47 8.90
N GLN A 379 23.65 -12.85 7.69
CA GLN A 379 24.57 -13.33 6.66
C GLN A 379 24.94 -12.23 5.66
N ASN A 380 24.05 -11.26 5.44
CA ASN A 380 24.29 -10.18 4.50
C ASN A 380 24.24 -8.79 5.18
N SER A 381 25.41 -8.17 5.27
CA SER A 381 25.59 -6.85 5.88
C SER A 381 25.11 -5.66 5.01
N SER A 382 24.71 -5.89 3.76
CA SER A 382 24.20 -4.83 2.87
C SER A 382 22.68 -4.59 2.97
N VAL A 383 21.91 -5.53 3.53
CA VAL A 383 20.44 -5.44 3.71
C VAL A 383 20.05 -5.34 5.18
N SER A 384 18.88 -4.79 5.54
CA SER A 384 18.46 -4.76 6.96
C SER A 384 18.44 -6.17 7.58
N GLN A 385 18.63 -6.29 8.90
CA GLN A 385 18.51 -7.58 9.60
C GLN A 385 17.16 -8.25 9.31
N TYR A 386 16.09 -7.46 9.28
CA TYR A 386 14.75 -7.93 8.92
C TYR A 386 14.69 -8.44 7.48
N GLY A 387 15.23 -7.69 6.51
CA GLY A 387 15.25 -8.12 5.11
C GLY A 387 16.11 -9.36 4.87
N ASP A 388 17.20 -9.51 5.62
CA ASP A 388 18.02 -10.73 5.58
C ASP A 388 17.26 -11.94 6.15
N PHE A 389 16.55 -11.74 7.26
CA PHE A 389 15.72 -12.78 7.87
C PHE A 389 14.53 -13.18 6.99
N LEU A 390 13.90 -12.23 6.27
CA LEU A 390 12.86 -12.55 5.30
C LEU A 390 13.40 -13.43 4.15
N ARG A 391 14.63 -13.19 3.70
CA ARG A 391 15.27 -14.07 2.71
C ARG A 391 15.45 -15.48 3.27
N TYR A 392 15.96 -15.60 4.48
CA TYR A 392 16.09 -16.89 5.18
C TYR A 392 14.74 -17.62 5.32
N ALA A 393 13.68 -16.94 5.74
CA ALA A 393 12.34 -17.51 5.82
C ALA A 393 11.81 -17.96 4.45
N LYS A 394 12.08 -17.19 3.38
CA LYS A 394 11.72 -17.55 2.01
C LYS A 394 12.48 -18.80 1.51
N GLU A 395 13.75 -18.93 1.86
CA GLU A 395 14.56 -20.11 1.54
C GLU A 395 14.00 -21.37 2.21
N ILE A 396 13.64 -21.29 3.50
CA ILE A 396 12.94 -22.38 4.20
C ILE A 396 11.65 -22.75 3.48
N SER A 397 10.86 -21.74 3.12
CA SER A 397 9.58 -21.96 2.45
C SER A 397 9.73 -22.66 1.09
N ALA A 398 10.75 -22.28 0.31
CA ALA A 398 11.09 -22.94 -0.95
C ALA A 398 11.50 -24.40 -0.75
N VAL A 399 12.28 -24.71 0.30
CA VAL A 399 12.62 -26.10 0.67
C VAL A 399 11.37 -26.89 1.07
N CYS A 400 10.38 -26.24 1.67
CA CYS A 400 9.08 -26.84 1.99
C CYS A 400 8.17 -27.04 0.76
N GLY A 401 8.59 -26.58 -0.42
CA GLY A 401 7.85 -26.75 -1.68
C GLY A 401 6.81 -25.67 -1.96
N PHE A 402 6.82 -24.54 -1.25
CA PHE A 402 5.88 -23.45 -1.49
C PHE A 402 6.38 -22.45 -2.54
N GLU A 403 5.45 -21.97 -3.36
CA GLU A 403 5.63 -20.74 -4.12
C GLU A 403 5.25 -19.55 -3.23
N THR A 404 6.27 -18.83 -2.74
CA THR A 404 6.07 -17.76 -1.75
C THR A 404 6.07 -16.37 -2.38
N ALA A 405 4.94 -15.68 -2.25
CA ALA A 405 4.83 -14.25 -2.47
C ALA A 405 5.29 -13.46 -1.23
N MET A 406 5.98 -12.34 -1.43
CA MET A 406 6.41 -11.44 -0.36
C MET A 406 5.74 -10.08 -0.57
N ASP A 407 5.34 -9.47 0.54
CA ASP A 407 4.66 -8.16 0.61
C ASP A 407 5.44 -7.20 1.51
#